data_AF-A0A2A9DWZ6-F1
#
_entry.id   AF-A0A2A9DWZ6-F1
#
_cell.length_a   1.000
_cell.length_b   1.000
_cell.length_c   1.000
_cell.angle_alpha   90.00
_cell.angle_beta   90.00
_cell.angle_gamma   90.00
#
_symmetry.space_group_name_H-M   'P 1'
#
loop_
_entity.id
_entity.type
_entity.pdbx_description
1 polymer ?
#
loop_
_entity_poly.entity_id
_entity_poly.type
_entity_poly.pdbx_seq_one_letter_code
_entity_poly.pdbx_strand_id
1 'polypeptide(L)'
;MDKVVPGLILAALVLLIFTVMWRSWRRRSSADAEHGVTAVPSSFAPTAEFDVHYVATTRGGEPLERLALPGLAFRGAGQLRTAPSGIALGVDGEQPVFVPASALRTVDTTNVVIDRVVEPGGIVRISWTLADGTPCDSYVRLREPSNQPTMCAAISNLIQNVRDRSDRESESNA
;
A
#
# COMPACT_ATOMS: atom_id res chain seq x y z
N MET A 1 11.26 48.77 27.84
CA MET A 1 11.59 47.32 27.89
C MET A 1 10.34 46.44 27.96
N ASP A 2 9.15 47.03 27.91
CA ASP A 2 7.89 46.41 28.34
C ASP A 2 7.25 45.50 27.28
N LYS A 3 7.76 45.57 26.05
CA LYS A 3 7.35 44.72 24.92
C LYS A 3 8.32 43.56 24.65
N VAL A 4 9.49 43.58 25.27
CA VAL A 4 10.54 42.56 25.05
C VAL A 4 10.17 41.25 25.75
N VAL A 5 9.65 41.34 26.98
CA VAL A 5 9.21 40.17 27.75
C VAL A 5 8.01 39.48 27.09
N PRO A 6 6.91 40.19 26.73
CA PRO A 6 5.81 39.57 25.97
C PRO A 6 6.25 39.02 24.60
N GLY A 7 7.16 39.72 23.91
CA GLY A 7 7.69 39.28 22.62
C GLY A 7 8.49 37.97 22.71
N LEU A 8 9.32 37.81 23.75
CA LEU A 8 10.06 36.59 24.00
C LEU A 8 9.15 35.41 24.38
N ILE A 9 8.11 35.66 25.19
CA ILE A 9 7.11 34.65 25.54
C ILE A 9 6.39 34.15 24.29
N LEU A 10 5.95 35.06 23.41
CA LEU A 10 5.28 34.70 22.16
C LEU A 10 6.22 33.91 21.23
N ALA A 11 7.47 34.35 21.08
CA ALA A 11 8.46 33.64 20.27
C ALA A 11 8.73 32.22 20.79
N ALA A 12 8.86 32.05 22.11
CA ALA A 12 9.03 30.75 22.74
C ALA A 12 7.81 29.83 22.54
N LEU A 13 6.59 30.38 22.65
CA LEU A 13 5.35 29.62 22.40
C LEU A 13 5.26 29.17 20.94
N VAL A 14 5.58 30.04 19.99
CA VAL A 14 5.59 29.73 18.56
C VAL A 14 6.62 28.64 18.26
N LEU A 15 7.85 28.76 18.79
CA LEU A 15 8.89 27.73 18.66
C LEU A 15 8.44 26.38 19.26
N LEU A 16 7.79 26.39 20.42
CA LEU A 16 7.26 25.19 21.05
C LEU A 16 6.21 24.52 20.15
N ILE A 17 5.24 25.28 19.63
CA ILE A 17 4.20 24.78 18.73
C ILE A 17 4.82 24.16 17.48
N PHE A 18 5.75 24.87 16.82
CA PHE A 18 6.45 24.33 15.65
C PHE A 18 7.24 23.07 15.96
N THR A 19 7.88 22.99 17.12
CA THR A 19 8.64 21.80 17.55
C THR A 19 7.71 20.60 17.77
N VAL A 20 6.55 20.79 18.40
CA VAL A 20 5.55 19.74 18.60
C VAL A 20 4.96 19.29 17.27
N MET A 21 4.61 20.22 16.37
CA MET A 21 4.13 19.91 15.03
C MET A 21 5.17 19.12 14.23
N TRP A 22 6.42 19.59 14.21
CA TRP A 22 7.52 18.92 13.52
C TRP A 22 7.78 17.51 14.08
N ARG A 23 7.74 17.35 15.40
CA ARG A 23 7.89 16.04 16.04
C ARG A 23 6.71 15.11 15.74
N SER A 24 5.49 15.64 15.66
CA SER A 24 4.30 14.87 15.26
C SER A 24 4.41 14.37 13.82
N TRP A 25 4.78 15.24 12.88
CA TRP A 25 5.03 14.87 11.49
C TRP A 25 6.19 13.88 11.35
N ARG A 26 7.30 14.12 12.05
CA ARG A 26 8.46 13.22 12.02
C ARG A 26 8.12 11.84 12.57
N ARG A 27 7.35 11.76 13.66
CA ARG A 27 6.91 10.48 14.24
C ARG A 27 6.02 9.71 13.27
N ARG A 28 5.07 10.37 12.62
CA ARG A 28 4.17 9.74 11.65
C ARG A 28 4.94 9.22 10.43
N SER A 29 5.78 10.04 9.81
CA SER A 29 6.61 9.59 8.68
C SER A 29 7.66 8.53 9.04
N SER A 30 8.14 8.49 10.29
CA SER A 30 9.09 7.44 10.73
C SER A 30 8.37 6.14 11.06
N ALA A 31 7.17 6.20 11.64
CA ALA A 31 6.35 5.01 11.89
C ALA A 31 5.96 4.34 10.57
N ASP A 32 5.54 5.09 9.55
CA ASP A 32 5.15 4.55 8.26
C ASP A 32 6.32 3.86 7.53
N ALA A 33 7.54 4.41 7.66
CA ALA A 33 8.76 3.85 7.07
C ALA A 33 9.33 2.63 7.83
N GLU A 34 8.92 2.43 9.09
CA GLU A 34 9.34 1.29 9.91
C GLU A 34 8.56 0.01 9.56
N HIS A 35 7.42 0.14 8.88
CA HIS A 35 6.65 -0.99 8.36
C HIS A 35 7.45 -1.69 7.25
N GLY A 36 7.95 -2.89 7.56
CA GLY A 36 8.78 -3.67 6.65
C GLY A 36 8.00 -4.17 5.44
N VAL A 37 8.34 -3.65 4.26
CA VAL A 37 7.96 -4.27 2.99
C VAL A 37 8.90 -5.42 2.67
N THR A 38 8.37 -6.49 2.07
CA THR A 38 9.20 -7.63 1.67
C THR A 38 9.80 -7.36 0.31
N ALA A 39 11.12 -7.52 0.16
CA ALA A 39 11.77 -7.49 -1.14
C ALA A 39 11.32 -8.68 -2.00
N VAL A 40 11.33 -8.52 -3.33
CA VAL A 40 11.00 -9.61 -4.24
C VAL A 40 12.01 -10.76 -4.09
N PRO A 41 11.57 -11.97 -3.68
CA PRO A 41 12.48 -13.11 -3.56
C PRO A 41 13.07 -13.51 -4.91
N SER A 42 14.30 -14.05 -4.91
CA SER A 42 14.92 -14.58 -6.14
C SER A 42 14.15 -15.75 -6.76
N SER A 43 13.37 -16.47 -5.95
CA SER A 43 12.48 -17.55 -6.39
C SER A 43 11.17 -17.06 -7.01
N PHE A 44 10.93 -15.75 -7.05
CA PHE A 44 9.71 -15.18 -7.65
C PHE A 44 9.75 -15.33 -9.17
N ALA A 45 8.82 -16.13 -9.70
CA ALA A 45 8.67 -16.38 -11.13
C ALA A 45 7.30 -15.86 -11.61
N PRO A 46 7.25 -14.68 -12.24
CA PRO A 46 6.00 -14.09 -12.75
C PRO A 46 5.31 -15.02 -13.76
N THR A 47 4.01 -15.23 -13.56
CA THR A 47 3.11 -15.91 -14.52
C THR A 47 2.30 -14.92 -15.36
N ALA A 48 2.07 -13.71 -14.86
CA ALA A 48 1.45 -12.62 -15.60
C ALA A 48 2.02 -11.27 -15.17
N GLU A 49 1.98 -10.30 -16.08
CA GLU A 49 2.48 -8.95 -15.89
C GLU A 49 1.49 -7.95 -16.47
N PHE A 50 1.26 -6.86 -15.74
CA PHE A 50 0.31 -5.82 -16.09
C PHE A 50 0.95 -4.45 -15.90
N ASP A 51 0.92 -3.64 -16.95
CA ASP A 51 1.30 -2.22 -16.86
C ASP A 51 0.25 -1.44 -16.09
N VAL A 52 0.69 -0.77 -15.03
CA VAL A 52 -0.18 -0.02 -14.13
C VAL A 52 0.32 1.39 -13.88
N HIS A 53 -0.57 2.26 -13.47
CA HIS A 53 -0.26 3.48 -12.76
C HIS A 53 -0.59 3.26 -11.29
N TYR A 54 0.45 3.17 -10.46
CA TYR A 54 0.30 3.09 -9.02
C TYR A 54 -0.12 4.45 -8.46
N VAL A 55 -1.17 4.47 -7.63
CA VAL A 55 -1.75 5.69 -7.10
C VAL A 55 -1.35 5.94 -5.65
N ALA A 56 -1.61 4.96 -4.78
CA ALA A 56 -1.40 5.06 -3.35
C ALA A 56 -1.43 3.69 -2.68
N THR A 57 -0.88 3.64 -1.47
CA THR A 57 -1.17 2.61 -0.48
C THR A 57 -1.65 3.33 0.78
N THR A 58 -2.72 2.83 1.37
CA THR A 58 -3.31 3.37 2.60
C THR A 58 -3.43 2.27 3.64
N ARG A 59 -3.68 2.65 4.89
CA ARG A 59 -4.15 1.69 5.88
C ARG A 59 -5.49 1.12 5.45
N GLY A 60 -5.66 -0.18 5.69
CA GLY A 60 -6.83 -0.92 5.26
C GLY A 60 -8.11 -0.36 5.87
N GLY A 61 -9.10 -0.05 5.03
CA GLY A 61 -10.36 0.56 5.47
C GLY A 61 -10.29 2.05 5.80
N GLU A 62 -9.10 2.67 5.72
CA GLU A 62 -8.88 4.10 5.97
C GLU A 62 -8.29 4.78 4.71
N PRO A 63 -9.10 5.04 3.68
CA PRO A 63 -8.61 5.49 2.36
C PRO A 63 -7.95 6.87 2.33
N LEU A 64 -8.01 7.63 3.43
CA LEU A 64 -7.36 8.94 3.60
C LEU A 64 -6.03 8.84 4.37
N GLU A 65 -5.74 7.68 4.96
CA GLU A 65 -4.55 7.42 5.76
C GLU A 65 -3.47 6.81 4.86
N ARG A 66 -2.70 7.67 4.19
CA ARG A 66 -1.66 7.23 3.26
C ARG A 66 -0.46 6.66 4.02
N LEU A 67 -0.06 5.45 3.66
CA LEU A 67 1.16 4.80 4.13
C LEU A 67 2.31 5.04 3.15
N ALA A 68 3.38 5.67 3.62
CA ALA A 68 4.59 5.91 2.85
C ALA A 68 5.56 4.71 2.94
N LEU A 69 5.12 3.55 2.45
CA LEU A 69 5.94 2.35 2.46
C LEU A 69 7.15 2.47 1.51
N PRO A 70 8.34 1.94 1.87
CA PRO A 70 9.48 1.89 0.96
C PRO A 70 9.10 1.22 -0.37
N GLY A 71 9.51 1.80 -1.51
CA GLY A 71 9.15 1.32 -2.84
C GLY A 71 7.74 1.70 -3.33
N LEU A 72 6.86 2.17 -2.45
CA LEU A 72 5.46 2.51 -2.74
C LEU A 72 5.08 3.92 -2.23
N ALA A 73 6.07 4.74 -1.85
CA ALA A 73 5.83 6.09 -1.35
C ALA A 73 5.30 7.04 -2.45
N PHE A 74 5.84 6.91 -3.67
CA PHE A 74 5.51 7.79 -4.79
C PHE A 74 4.50 7.16 -5.74
N ARG A 75 3.61 7.99 -6.27
CA ARG A 75 2.70 7.60 -7.36
C ARG A 75 3.45 7.62 -8.70
N GLY A 76 3.11 6.74 -9.63
CA GLY A 76 3.83 6.67 -10.89
C GLY A 76 3.37 5.55 -11.80
N ALA A 77 3.92 5.52 -13.02
CA ALA A 77 3.88 4.32 -13.84
C ALA A 77 4.67 3.20 -13.14
N GLY A 78 4.29 1.96 -13.43
CA GLY A 78 4.89 0.80 -12.83
C GLY A 78 4.25 -0.49 -13.34
N GLN A 79 4.52 -1.57 -12.63
CA GLN A 79 4.15 -2.90 -13.06
C GLN A 79 3.59 -3.71 -11.89
N LEU A 80 2.53 -4.47 -12.16
CA LEU A 80 2.02 -5.49 -11.26
C LEU A 80 2.29 -6.85 -11.88
N ARG A 81 3.07 -7.68 -11.19
CA ARG A 81 3.39 -9.04 -11.59
C ARG A 81 2.73 -10.02 -10.63
N THR A 82 2.11 -11.06 -11.16
CA THR A 82 1.49 -12.13 -10.35
C THR A 82 2.26 -13.43 -10.54
N ALA A 83 2.35 -14.22 -9.46
CA ALA A 83 2.92 -15.56 -9.45
C ALA A 83 2.15 -16.43 -8.44
N PRO A 84 2.25 -17.77 -8.49
CA PRO A 84 1.61 -18.64 -7.50
C PRO A 84 2.01 -18.32 -6.04
N SER A 85 3.21 -17.74 -5.83
CA SER A 85 3.70 -17.34 -4.51
C SER A 85 3.12 -16.02 -4.01
N GLY A 86 2.53 -15.17 -4.87
CA GLY A 86 2.05 -13.84 -4.51
C GLY A 86 2.13 -12.83 -5.66
N ILE A 87 2.16 -11.55 -5.32
CA ILE A 87 2.30 -10.45 -6.29
C ILE A 87 3.55 -9.63 -6.01
N ALA A 88 4.12 -9.04 -7.05
CA ALA A 88 5.13 -8.00 -6.94
C ALA A 88 4.59 -6.71 -7.56
N LEU A 89 4.58 -5.65 -6.77
CA LEU A 89 4.16 -4.31 -7.19
C LEU A 89 5.38 -3.42 -7.27
N GLY A 90 5.66 -2.90 -8.46
CA GLY A 90 6.76 -1.97 -8.71
C GLY A 90 6.26 -0.61 -9.17
N VAL A 91 6.96 0.44 -8.76
CA VAL A 91 6.85 1.79 -9.32
C VAL A 91 8.16 2.08 -10.05
N ASP A 92 8.08 2.68 -11.23
CA ASP A 92 9.27 2.99 -12.04
C ASP A 92 10.23 3.88 -11.24
N GLY A 93 11.49 3.46 -11.14
CA GLY A 93 12.54 4.15 -10.38
C GLY A 93 12.64 3.75 -8.90
N GLU A 94 11.75 2.88 -8.40
CA GLU A 94 11.73 2.40 -7.02
C GLU A 94 11.98 0.88 -6.94
N GLN A 95 12.32 0.39 -5.74
CA GLN A 95 12.44 -1.06 -5.50
C GLN A 95 11.04 -1.70 -5.43
N PRO A 96 10.80 -2.81 -6.13
CA PRO A 96 9.50 -3.47 -6.11
C PRO A 96 9.22 -4.13 -4.75
N VAL A 97 7.96 -4.07 -4.34
CA VAL A 97 7.45 -4.67 -3.11
C VAL A 97 6.77 -5.99 -3.43
N PHE A 98 7.12 -7.02 -2.68
CA PHE A 98 6.49 -8.33 -2.76
C PHE A 98 5.43 -8.49 -1.67
N VAL A 99 4.26 -8.97 -2.09
CA VAL A 99 3.15 -9.34 -1.21
C VAL A 99 2.88 -10.84 -1.41
N PRO A 100 3.17 -11.69 -0.42
CA PRO A 100 2.93 -13.12 -0.53
C PRO A 100 1.42 -13.40 -0.67
N ALA A 101 1.07 -14.49 -1.35
CA ALA A 101 -0.33 -14.85 -1.56
C ALA A 101 -1.10 -15.01 -0.23
N SER A 102 -0.42 -15.46 0.83
CA SER A 102 -1.00 -15.59 2.18
C SER A 102 -1.30 -14.25 2.88
N ALA A 103 -0.69 -13.15 2.43
CA ALA A 103 -0.95 -11.81 2.92
C ALA A 103 -2.08 -11.10 2.16
N LEU A 104 -2.45 -11.58 0.98
CA LEU A 104 -3.57 -11.02 0.21
C LEU A 104 -4.91 -11.31 0.91
N ARG A 105 -5.85 -10.38 0.79
CA ARG A 105 -7.16 -10.45 1.44
C ARG A 105 -8.29 -10.39 0.44
N THR A 106 -8.33 -9.33 -0.37
CA THR A 106 -9.36 -9.07 -1.37
C THR A 106 -8.79 -8.28 -2.54
N VAL A 107 -9.45 -8.38 -3.69
CA VAL A 107 -9.24 -7.49 -4.84
C VAL A 107 -10.62 -7.03 -5.31
N ASP A 108 -10.79 -5.73 -5.47
CA ASP A 108 -12.05 -5.12 -5.88
C ASP A 108 -11.80 -3.84 -6.69
N THR A 109 -12.86 -3.25 -7.23
CA THR A 109 -12.77 -2.02 -8.00
C THR A 109 -13.42 -0.87 -7.25
N THR A 110 -12.83 0.31 -7.40
CA THR A 110 -13.31 1.56 -6.82
C THR A 110 -13.19 2.68 -7.85
N ASN A 111 -13.89 3.78 -7.59
CA ASN A 111 -13.83 5.01 -8.37
C ASN A 111 -13.15 6.16 -7.60
N VAL A 112 -12.80 5.94 -6.33
CA VAL A 112 -12.19 6.95 -5.46
C VAL A 112 -11.01 6.37 -4.71
N VAL A 113 -9.95 7.16 -4.64
CA VAL A 113 -8.77 6.99 -3.79
C VAL A 113 -8.29 8.38 -3.37
N ILE A 114 -7.43 8.47 -2.35
CA ILE A 114 -6.89 9.76 -1.88
C ILE A 114 -6.48 10.70 -3.03
N ASP A 115 -6.99 11.93 -2.99
CA ASP A 115 -6.76 13.00 -3.96
C ASP A 115 -7.11 12.67 -5.42
N ARG A 116 -7.93 11.62 -5.67
CA ARG A 116 -8.29 11.19 -7.02
C ARG A 116 -9.66 10.53 -7.11
N VAL A 117 -10.50 11.07 -8.00
CA VAL A 117 -11.76 10.48 -8.43
C VAL A 117 -11.67 10.15 -9.92
N VAL A 118 -12.20 9.01 -10.32
CA VAL A 118 -12.17 8.51 -11.71
C VAL A 118 -13.52 7.93 -12.11
N GLU A 119 -13.64 7.49 -13.35
CA GLU A 119 -14.79 6.74 -13.85
C GLU A 119 -15.10 5.49 -13.00
N PRO A 120 -16.39 5.07 -12.91
CA PRO A 120 -16.78 3.89 -12.15
C PRO A 120 -15.93 2.65 -12.47
N GLY A 121 -15.34 2.05 -11.43
CA GLY A 121 -14.49 0.87 -11.56
C GLY A 121 -13.09 1.14 -12.15
N GLY A 122 -12.72 2.40 -12.37
CA GLY A 122 -11.44 2.75 -13.01
C GLY A 122 -10.20 2.50 -12.14
N ILE A 123 -10.33 2.22 -10.84
CA ILE A 123 -9.22 1.88 -9.95
C ILE A 123 -9.44 0.46 -9.43
N VAL A 124 -8.37 -0.31 -9.36
CA VAL A 124 -8.33 -1.59 -8.66
C VAL A 124 -7.72 -1.37 -7.28
N ARG A 125 -8.43 -1.80 -6.24
CA ARG A 125 -7.95 -1.87 -4.87
C ARG A 125 -7.54 -3.31 -4.57
N ILE A 126 -6.34 -3.46 -4.03
CA ILE A 126 -5.78 -4.73 -3.58
C ILE A 126 -5.57 -4.60 -2.08
N SER A 127 -6.33 -5.36 -1.30
CA SER A 127 -6.21 -5.38 0.16
C SER A 127 -5.29 -6.50 0.59
N TRP A 128 -4.33 -6.17 1.45
CA TRP A 128 -3.29 -7.09 1.93
C TRP A 128 -2.84 -6.74 3.35
N THR A 129 -1.91 -7.50 3.89
CA THR A 129 -1.41 -7.30 5.25
C THR A 129 0.12 -7.29 5.24
N LEU A 130 0.71 -6.31 5.90
CA LEU A 130 2.16 -6.26 6.15
C LEU A 130 2.61 -7.42 7.03
N ALA A 131 3.93 -7.66 7.07
CA ALA A 131 4.51 -8.72 7.88
C ALA A 131 4.22 -8.54 9.40
N ASP A 132 4.04 -7.30 9.85
CA ASP A 132 3.69 -6.95 11.23
C ASP A 132 2.17 -7.04 11.53
N GLY A 133 1.35 -7.45 10.56
CA GLY A 133 -0.09 -7.57 10.71
C GLY A 133 -0.90 -6.32 10.33
N THR A 134 -0.26 -5.22 9.95
CA THR A 134 -0.95 -3.98 9.57
C THR A 134 -1.73 -4.16 8.26
N PRO A 135 -3.06 -3.93 8.25
CA PRO A 135 -3.86 -4.02 7.03
C PRO A 135 -3.55 -2.85 6.10
N CYS A 136 -3.46 -3.12 4.80
CA CYS A 136 -3.10 -2.16 3.76
C CYS A 136 -4.01 -2.31 2.55
N ASP A 137 -4.32 -1.19 1.91
CA ASP A 137 -5.02 -1.13 0.62
C ASP A 137 -4.11 -0.44 -0.40
N SER A 138 -3.68 -1.17 -1.43
CA SER A 138 -2.93 -0.61 -2.56
C SER A 138 -3.84 -0.37 -3.75
N TYR A 139 -3.70 0.80 -4.37
CA TYR A 139 -4.57 1.27 -5.45
C TYR A 139 -3.78 1.44 -6.74
N VAL A 140 -4.22 0.74 -7.79
CA VAL A 140 -3.60 0.76 -9.12
C VAL A 140 -4.64 1.01 -10.20
N ARG A 141 -4.23 1.67 -11.27
CA ARG A 141 -5.01 1.77 -12.52
C ARG A 141 -4.28 1.02 -13.60
N LEU A 142 -4.94 0.16 -14.35
CA LEU A 142 -4.29 -0.45 -15.51
C LEU A 142 -4.10 0.58 -16.62
N ARG A 143 -2.96 0.51 -17.30
CA ARG A 143 -2.72 1.31 -18.51
C ARG A 143 -3.64 0.86 -19.65
N GLU A 144 -3.87 -0.44 -19.75
CA GLU A 144 -4.81 -1.06 -20.67
C GLU A 144 -6.05 -1.55 -19.88
N PRO A 145 -7.18 -0.81 -19.90
CA PRO A 145 -8.36 -1.15 -19.09
C PRO A 145 -8.95 -2.53 -19.38
N SER A 146 -8.80 -3.03 -20.62
CA SER A 146 -9.32 -4.35 -20.99
C SER A 146 -8.66 -5.51 -20.23
N ASN A 147 -7.45 -5.31 -19.69
CA ASN A 147 -6.75 -6.30 -18.87
C ASN A 147 -7.23 -6.36 -17.41
N GLN A 148 -8.08 -5.42 -16.98
CA GLN A 148 -8.50 -5.30 -15.58
C GLN A 148 -9.21 -6.56 -15.07
N PRO A 149 -10.20 -7.14 -15.79
CA PRO A 149 -10.87 -8.35 -15.32
C PRO A 149 -9.89 -9.52 -15.18
N THR A 150 -8.93 -9.65 -16.09
CA THR A 150 -7.89 -10.70 -16.07
C THR A 150 -6.98 -10.55 -14.84
N MET A 151 -6.53 -9.33 -14.55
CA MET A 151 -5.71 -9.05 -13.37
C MET A 151 -6.48 -9.34 -12.07
N CYS A 152 -7.72 -8.87 -11.96
CA CYS A 152 -8.57 -9.13 -10.79
C CYS A 152 -8.83 -10.63 -10.62
N ALA A 153 -9.09 -11.37 -11.70
CA ALA A 153 -9.27 -12.82 -11.67
C ALA A 153 -7.98 -13.54 -11.22
N ALA A 154 -6.82 -13.14 -11.74
CA ALA A 154 -5.54 -13.72 -11.35
C ALA A 154 -5.27 -13.55 -9.85
N ILE A 155 -5.48 -12.35 -9.29
CA ILE A 155 -5.29 -12.08 -7.86
C ILE A 155 -6.36 -12.81 -7.03
N SER A 156 -7.62 -12.82 -7.46
CA SER A 156 -8.70 -13.55 -6.79
C SER A 156 -8.40 -15.04 -6.69
N ASN A 157 -7.90 -15.65 -7.78
CA ASN A 157 -7.51 -17.06 -7.79
C ASN A 157 -6.36 -17.35 -6.80
N LEU A 158 -5.38 -16.44 -6.66
CA LEU A 158 -4.33 -16.59 -5.64
C LEU A 158 -4.91 -16.61 -4.22
N ILE A 159 -5.88 -15.72 -3.95
CA ILE A 159 -6.56 -15.64 -2.64
C ILE A 159 -7.33 -16.93 -2.35
N GLN A 160 -8.10 -17.43 -3.32
CA GLN A 160 -8.87 -18.69 -3.13
C GLN A 160 -7.94 -19.89 -2.95
N ASN A 161 -6.88 -20.02 -3.75
CA ASN A 161 -5.92 -21.12 -3.65
C ASN A 161 -5.22 -21.21 -2.29
N VAL A 162 -5.04 -20.08 -1.59
CA VAL A 162 -4.51 -20.07 -0.22
C VAL A 162 -5.57 -20.58 0.76
N ARG A 163 -6.81 -20.11 0.66
CA ARG A 163 -7.93 -20.53 1.51
C ARG A 163 -8.21 -22.03 1.40
N ASP A 164 -8.30 -22.54 0.17
CA ASP A 164 -8.53 -23.96 -0.09
C ASP A 164 -7.43 -24.87 0.48
N ARG A 165 -6.21 -24.35 0.62
CA ARG A 165 -5.08 -25.08 1.19
C ARG A 165 -5.14 -25.09 2.72
N SER A 166 -5.47 -23.95 3.34
CA SER A 166 -5.64 -23.89 4.79
C SER A 166 -6.79 -24.77 5.28
N ASP A 167 -7.87 -24.87 4.49
CA ASP A 167 -9.03 -25.71 4.84
C ASP A 167 -8.65 -27.20 4.80
N ARG A 168 -7.95 -27.63 3.75
CA ARG A 168 -7.44 -29.01 3.63
C ARG A 168 -6.45 -29.40 4.74
N GLU A 169 -5.57 -28.47 5.14
CA GLU A 169 -4.64 -28.69 6.26
C GLU A 169 -5.38 -28.78 7.61
N SER A 170 -6.49 -28.06 7.76
CA SER A 170 -7.32 -28.12 8.96
C SER A 170 -8.09 -29.44 9.06
N GLU A 171 -8.63 -29.93 7.94
CA GLU A 171 -9.32 -31.23 7.86
C GLU A 171 -8.38 -32.41 8.09
N SER A 172 -7.12 -32.34 7.63
CA SER A 172 -6.13 -33.41 7.82
C SER A 172 -5.61 -33.52 9.25
N ASN A 173 -5.72 -32.46 10.06
CA ASN A 173 -5.24 -32.41 11.44
C ASN A 173 -6.34 -32.63 12.49
N ALA A 174 -7.59 -32.82 12.05
CA ALA A 174 -8.75 -33.12 12.89
C ALA A 174 -9.00 -34.64 12.97
#